data_AF-A0A0F3IV80-F1
#
_entry.id   AF-A0A0F3IV80-F1
#
_cell.length_a   1.000
_cell.length_b   1.000
_cell.length_c   1.000
_cell.angle_alpha   90.00
_cell.angle_beta   90.00
_cell.angle_gamma   90.00
#
_symmetry.space_group_name_H-M   'P 1'
#
loop_
_entity.id
_entity.type
_entity.pdbx_description
1 polymer ?
#
loop_
_entity_poly.entity_id
_entity_poly.type
_entity_poly.pdbx_seq_one_letter_code
_entity_poly.pdbx_strand_id
1 'polypeptide(L)'
;MVYGPIAAMLVELFPTRIRYTSMSLPYHIGNGWFGGFLPSISFALVAMQGDIYYGLWYPIIIAVGCFVIGAFLLPETKDNDTNA
;
A
#
# COMPACT_ATOMS: atom_id res chain seq x y z
N MET A 1 13.04 5.42 1.92
CA MET A 1 12.47 6.49 2.76
C MET A 1 10.96 6.33 3.06
N VAL A 2 10.31 5.22 2.64
CA VAL A 2 8.86 4.99 2.87
C VAL A 2 8.57 4.20 4.17
N TYR A 3 9.47 3.30 4.57
CA TYR A 3 9.25 2.41 5.72
C TYR A 3 9.14 3.12 7.08
N GLY A 4 9.82 4.25 7.27
CA GLY A 4 9.76 5.01 8.53
C GLY A 4 8.37 5.58 8.82
N PRO A 5 7.83 6.44 7.92
CA PRO A 5 6.48 6.98 8.08
C PRO A 5 5.38 5.91 8.10
N ILE A 6 5.48 4.86 7.27
CA ILE A 6 4.48 3.77 7.25
C ILE A 6 4.45 3.02 8.58
N ALA A 7 5.62 2.71 9.16
CA ALA A 7 5.68 2.03 10.45
C ALA A 7 5.03 2.88 11.56
N ALA A 8 5.28 4.19 11.58
CA ALA A 8 4.66 5.10 12.55
C ALA A 8 3.12 5.15 12.40
N MET A 9 2.62 5.41 11.18
CA MET A 9 1.18 5.50 10.90
C MET A 9 0.44 4.20 11.27
N LEU A 10 1.00 3.03 10.94
CA LEU A 10 0.36 1.74 11.25
C LEU A 10 0.33 1.46 12.77
N VAL A 11 1.32 1.92 13.53
CA VAL A 11 1.32 1.82 14.99
C VAL A 11 0.23 2.70 15.58
N GLU A 12 0.06 3.91 15.05
CA GLU A 12 -0.88 4.90 15.57
C GLU A 12 -2.35 4.63 15.14
N LEU A 13 -2.58 3.90 14.05
CA LEU A 13 -3.93 3.56 13.58
C LEU A 13 -4.64 2.49 14.42
N PHE A 14 -3.89 1.61 15.10
CA PHE A 14 -4.43 0.43 15.77
C PHE A 14 -4.15 0.44 17.28
N PRO A 15 -5.13 0.04 18.12
CA PRO A 15 -4.92 -0.20 19.54
C PRO A 15 -3.80 -1.20 19.80
N THR A 16 -3.01 -0.97 20.84
CA THR A 16 -1.84 -1.79 21.20
C THR A 16 -2.13 -3.30 21.25
N ARG A 17 -3.31 -3.69 21.76
CA ARG A 17 -3.73 -5.10 21.92
C ARG A 17 -3.90 -5.89 20.61
N ILE A 18 -4.22 -5.23 19.49
CA ILE A 18 -4.43 -5.90 18.19
C ILE A 18 -3.41 -5.51 17.12
N ARG A 19 -2.55 -4.52 17.41
CA ARG A 19 -1.61 -3.91 16.47
C ARG A 19 -0.82 -4.91 15.63
N TYR A 20 -0.28 -5.97 16.24
CA TYR A 20 0.52 -6.96 15.51
C TYR A 20 -0.29 -7.74 14.47
N THR A 21 -1.49 -8.19 14.84
CA THR A 21 -2.42 -8.89 13.93
C THR A 21 -2.95 -7.94 12.86
N SER A 22 -3.28 -6.71 13.24
CA SER A 22 -3.83 -5.69 12.34
C SER A 22 -2.81 -5.18 11.31
N MET A 23 -1.52 -5.13 11.64
CA MET A 23 -0.46 -4.75 10.68
C MET A 23 -0.25 -5.77 9.57
N SER A 24 -0.48 -7.05 9.87
CA SER A 24 -0.26 -8.15 8.93
C SER A 24 -1.18 -8.06 7.69
N LEU A 25 -2.44 -7.65 7.90
CA LEU A 25 -3.44 -7.55 6.83
C LEU A 25 -3.07 -6.53 5.72
N PRO A 26 -2.81 -5.24 6.02
CA PRO A 26 -2.35 -4.29 5.00
C PRO A 26 -1.01 -4.72 4.39
N TYR A 27 -0.11 -5.35 5.16
CA TYR A 27 1.17 -5.81 4.63
C TYR A 27 1.01 -6.95 3.61
N HIS A 28 0.15 -7.93 3.88
CA HIS A 28 -0.11 -9.04 2.96
C HIS A 28 -0.96 -8.64 1.76
N ILE A 29 -1.93 -7.74 1.92
CA ILE A 29 -2.70 -7.24 0.78
C ILE A 29 -1.80 -6.39 -0.12
N GLY A 30 -1.05 -5.45 0.47
CA GLY A 30 -0.12 -4.58 -0.24
C GLY A 30 0.96 -5.35 -0.99
N ASN A 31 1.78 -6.11 -0.26
CA ASN A 31 2.91 -6.81 -0.86
C ASN A 31 2.49 -8.09 -1.60
N GLY A 32 1.52 -8.83 -1.06
CA GLY A 32 1.10 -10.12 -1.61
C GLY A 32 0.28 -10.00 -2.88
N TRP A 33 -0.79 -9.20 -2.87
CA TRP A 33 -1.62 -9.03 -4.07
C TRP A 33 -1.00 -8.02 -5.04
N PHE A 34 -0.89 -6.76 -4.63
CA PHE A 34 -0.44 -5.72 -5.58
C PHE A 34 1.03 -5.90 -5.98
N GLY A 35 1.90 -6.21 -5.02
CA GLY A 35 3.30 -6.52 -5.31
C GLY A 35 3.49 -7.83 -6.08
N GLY A 36 2.81 -8.91 -5.65
CA GLY A 36 2.96 -10.23 -6.24
C GLY A 36 2.45 -10.35 -7.67
N PHE A 37 1.37 -9.65 -8.03
CA PHE A 37 0.84 -9.65 -9.40
C PHE A 37 1.51 -8.63 -10.32
N LEU A 38 2.40 -7.77 -9.80
CA LEU A 38 3.08 -6.74 -10.61
C LEU A 38 3.80 -7.35 -11.82
N PRO A 39 4.65 -8.38 -11.70
CA PRO A 39 5.39 -8.91 -12.85
C PRO A 39 4.45 -9.51 -13.90
N SER A 40 3.48 -10.33 -13.48
CA SER A 40 2.57 -11.02 -14.40
C SER A 40 1.66 -10.05 -15.16
N ILE A 41 1.10 -9.06 -14.49
CA ILE A 41 0.27 -8.03 -15.15
C ILE A 41 1.13 -7.12 -16.02
N SER A 42 2.31 -6.70 -15.55
CA SER A 42 3.22 -5.86 -16.34
C SER A 42 3.63 -6.55 -17.64
N PHE A 43 3.99 -7.83 -17.59
CA PHE A 43 4.32 -8.59 -18.80
C PHE A 43 3.12 -8.78 -19.72
N ALA A 44 1.93 -9.05 -19.18
CA ALA A 44 0.72 -9.16 -19.98
C ALA A 44 0.41 -7.84 -20.71
N LEU A 45 0.52 -6.69 -20.03
CA LEU A 45 0.31 -5.37 -20.61
C LEU A 45 1.33 -5.07 -21.73
N VAL A 46 2.61 -5.35 -21.49
CA VAL A 46 3.66 -5.20 -22.53
C VAL A 46 3.37 -6.09 -23.73
N ALA A 47 2.99 -7.36 -23.51
CA ALA A 47 2.68 -8.29 -24.60
C ALA A 47 1.44 -7.88 -25.39
N MET A 48 0.43 -7.31 -24.74
CA MET A 48 -0.79 -6.82 -25.39
C MET A 48 -0.55 -5.59 -26.26
N GLN A 49 0.27 -4.65 -25.80
CA GLN A 49 0.49 -3.37 -26.48
C GLN A 49 1.70 -3.39 -27.43
N GLY A 50 2.67 -4.27 -27.20
CA GLY A 50 3.95 -4.32 -27.90
C GLY A 50 4.96 -3.27 -27.44
N ASP A 51 4.62 -2.45 -26.43
CA ASP A 51 5.50 -1.44 -25.84
C ASP A 51 5.99 -1.89 -24.46
N ILE A 52 7.31 -1.96 -24.30
CA ILE A 52 7.98 -2.35 -23.05
C ILE A 52 7.65 -1.44 -21.87
N TYR A 53 7.28 -0.18 -22.14
CA TYR A 53 6.94 0.78 -21.10
C TYR A 53 5.48 0.66 -20.66
N TYR A 54 4.62 -0.03 -21.42
CA TYR A 54 3.20 -0.11 -21.10
C TYR A 54 2.93 -0.85 -19.78
N GLY A 55 3.81 -1.77 -19.38
CA GLY A 55 3.75 -2.43 -18.08
C GLY A 55 3.85 -1.48 -16.88
N LEU A 56 4.47 -0.29 -17.06
CA LEU A 56 4.60 0.72 -16.00
C LEU A 56 3.26 1.29 -15.55
N TRP A 57 2.22 1.21 -16.39
CA TRP A 57 0.89 1.67 -16.02
C TRP A 57 0.32 0.95 -14.80
N TYR A 58 0.65 -0.33 -14.60
CA TYR A 58 0.17 -1.07 -13.43
C TYR A 58 0.64 -0.44 -12.10
N PRO A 59 1.94 -0.32 -11.79
CA PRO A 59 2.37 0.31 -10.55
C PRO A 59 2.00 1.79 -10.46
N ILE A 60 1.93 2.52 -11.58
CA ILE A 60 1.52 3.94 -11.58
C ILE A 60 0.07 4.08 -11.11
N ILE A 61 -0.86 3.30 -11.67
CA ILE A 61 -2.27 3.35 -11.30
C ILE A 61 -2.45 2.98 -9.83
N ILE A 62 -1.76 1.94 -9.36
CA ILE A 62 -1.81 1.55 -7.94
C ILE A 62 -1.25 2.66 -7.05
N ALA A 63 -0.12 3.27 -7.40
CA ALA A 63 0.48 4.36 -6.62
C ALA A 63 -0.44 5.59 -6.54
N VAL A 64 -1.03 6.00 -7.66
CA VAL A 64 -2.00 7.10 -7.70
C VAL A 64 -3.25 6.77 -6.87
N GLY A 65 -3.76 5.54 -6.96
CA GLY A 65 -4.86 5.06 -6.12
C GLY A 65 -4.52 5.13 -4.64
N CYS A 66 -3.35 4.66 -4.22
CA CYS A 66 -2.87 4.77 -2.84
C CYS A 66 -2.74 6.22 -2.38
N PHE A 67 -2.25 7.12 -3.24
CA PHE A 67 -2.15 8.55 -2.92
C PHE A 67 -3.52 9.18 -2.71
N VAL A 68 -4.47 8.94 -3.61
CA VAL A 68 -5.85 9.47 -3.48
C VAL A 68 -6.51 8.90 -2.23
N ILE A 69 -6.44 7.58 -2.02
CA ILE A 69 -7.02 6.94 -0.83
C ILE A 69 -6.37 7.50 0.44
N GLY A 70 -5.05 7.57 0.48
CA GLY A 70 -4.34 8.10 1.63
C GLY A 70 -4.62 9.56 1.91
N ALA A 71 -4.76 10.40 0.88
CA ALA A 71 -5.04 11.81 1.04
C ALA A 71 -6.45 12.11 1.58
N PHE A 72 -7.44 11.27 1.27
CA PHE A 72 -8.85 11.52 1.64
C PHE A 72 -9.38 10.64 2.77
N LEU A 73 -8.88 9.41 2.93
CA LEU A 73 -9.43 8.42 3.87
C LEU A 73 -8.54 8.14 5.07
N LEU A 74 -7.23 8.41 5.01
CA LEU A 74 -6.39 8.22 6.19
C LEU A 74 -6.59 9.38 7.17
N PRO A 75 -6.93 9.09 8.45
CA PRO A 75 -6.98 10.12 9.47
C PRO A 75 -5.57 10.61 9.82
N GLU A 76 -5.47 11.87 10.24
CA GLU A 76 -4.27 12.38 10.92
C GLU A 76 -4.15 11.67 12.27
N THR A 77 -3.03 11.02 12.53
CA THR A 77 -2.82 10.19 13.72
C THR A 77 -1.89 10.83 14.75
N LYS A 78 -1.34 12.01 14.46
CA LYS A 78 -0.55 12.79 15.42
C LYS A 78 -1.36 13.03 16.71
N ASP A 79 -0.73 12.68 17.84
CA ASP A 79 -1.25 12.84 19.20
C ASP A 79 -2.46 11.95 19.57
N ASN A 80 -2.75 10.89 18.80
CA ASN A 80 -3.86 9.98 19.08
C ASN A 80 -3.49 8.95 20.18
N ASP A 81 -4.26 8.87 21.27
CA ASP A 81 -3.98 7.91 22.36
C ASP A 81 -4.44 6.50 21.97
N THR A 82 -3.46 5.62 21.73
CA THR A 82 -3.70 4.22 21.29
C THR A 82 -3.70 3.21 22.43
N ASN A 83 -3.62 3.66 23.69
CA ASN A 83 -3.49 2.81 24.88
C ASN A 83 -4.80 2.46 25.58
N ALA A 84 -5.96 2.78 24.99
CA ALA A 84 -7.29 2.40 25.51
C ALA A 84 -7.67 0.92 25.28
#